data_AF-A0A062UKM8-F1
#
_entry.id   AF-A0A062UKM8-F1
#
_cell.length_a   1.000
_cell.length_b   1.000
_cell.length_c   1.000
_cell.angle_alpha   90.00
_cell.angle_beta   90.00
_cell.angle_gamma   90.00
#
_symmetry.space_group_name_H-M   'P 1'
#
loop_
_entity.id
_entity.type
_entity.pdbx_description
1 polymer ?
#
loop_
_entity_poly.entity_id
_entity_poly.type
_entity_poly.pdbx_seq_one_letter_code
_entity_poly.pdbx_strand_id
1 'polypeptide(L)'
;MRHLILSISALAVLGACSGGDNKAIVKSCTAEGEAVETCTCIADAMEAKLDPDLFKRTAQTIGREKRDVESFVTSLSTEEQLQFASVVNDMFTCKLAPPKE
;
A
#
# COMPACT_ATOMS: atom_id res chain seq x y z
N MET A 1 -19.29 46.16 -11.29
CA MET A 1 -18.00 46.18 -10.59
C MET A 1 -17.98 44.97 -9.66
N ARG A 2 -17.52 43.81 -10.13
CA ARG A 2 -16.14 43.32 -10.03
C ARG A 2 -15.73 43.07 -8.58
N HIS A 3 -16.30 42.02 -7.98
CA HIS A 3 -15.65 41.32 -6.87
C HIS A 3 -14.79 40.21 -7.47
N LEU A 4 -13.53 40.56 -7.68
CA LEU A 4 -12.44 39.64 -7.91
C LEU A 4 -12.10 38.92 -6.59
N ILE A 5 -11.39 37.80 -6.76
CA ILE A 5 -10.38 37.21 -5.85
C ILE A 5 -10.82 35.95 -5.09
N LEU A 6 -10.50 34.82 -5.75
CA LEU A 6 -9.72 33.70 -5.23
C LEU A 6 -10.17 33.04 -3.91
N SER A 7 -10.88 31.92 -4.03
CA SER A 7 -10.73 30.82 -3.07
C SER A 7 -9.76 29.81 -3.67
N ILE A 8 -8.52 29.95 -3.21
CA ILE A 8 -7.36 29.12 -3.52
C ILE A 8 -7.62 27.70 -3.05
N SER A 9 -7.32 26.78 -3.95
CA SER A 9 -7.18 25.34 -3.76
C SER A 9 -6.56 24.99 -2.41
N ALA A 10 -7.36 24.38 -1.53
CA ALA A 10 -6.87 23.55 -0.45
C ALA A 10 -7.24 22.09 -0.76
N LEU A 11 -6.70 21.54 -1.86
CA LEU A 11 -6.59 20.08 -1.93
C LEU A 11 -5.51 19.69 -0.93
N ALA A 12 -6.02 19.20 0.20
CA ALA A 12 -5.28 18.76 1.35
C ALA A 12 -4.07 17.91 0.94
N VAL A 13 -2.88 18.39 1.30
CA VAL A 13 -1.71 17.54 1.45
C VAL A 13 -1.97 16.64 2.66
N LEU A 14 -2.70 15.54 2.44
CA LEU A 14 -2.79 14.40 3.38
C LEU A 14 -1.55 13.50 3.26
N GLY A 15 -0.37 14.09 3.06
CA GLY A 15 0.89 13.39 2.85
C GLY A 15 1.57 12.90 4.13
N ALA A 16 0.82 12.65 5.21
CA ALA A 16 1.40 12.34 6.52
C ALA A 16 0.77 11.15 7.27
N CYS A 17 0.13 10.22 6.56
CA CYS A 17 -0.36 8.96 7.15
C CYS A 17 0.31 7.69 6.61
N SER A 18 1.44 7.76 5.90
CA SER A 18 2.05 6.55 5.29
C SER A 18 2.40 5.48 6.34
N GLY A 19 2.87 5.89 7.53
CA GLY A 19 3.13 4.96 8.64
C GLY A 19 1.89 4.24 9.18
N GLY A 20 0.67 4.75 8.92
CA GLY A 20 -0.58 4.07 9.28
C GLY A 20 -1.06 3.08 8.22
N ASP A 21 -0.69 3.30 6.96
CA ASP A 21 -1.01 2.40 5.84
C ASP A 21 -0.11 1.17 5.86
N ASN A 22 1.21 1.35 6.00
CA ASN A 22 2.16 0.25 6.17
C ASN A 22 1.77 -0.67 7.35
N LYS A 23 1.53 -0.09 8.52
CA LYS A 23 1.09 -0.84 9.72
C LYS A 23 -0.21 -1.61 9.52
N ALA A 24 -1.14 -1.11 8.70
CA ALA A 24 -2.38 -1.83 8.41
C ALA A 24 -2.10 -3.11 7.61
N ILE A 25 -1.21 -3.04 6.62
CA ILE A 25 -0.77 -4.20 5.82
C ILE A 25 -0.04 -5.21 6.72
N VAL A 26 0.94 -4.75 7.52
CA VAL A 26 1.69 -5.62 8.44
C VAL A 26 0.76 -6.33 9.42
N LYS A 27 -0.19 -5.60 10.01
CA LYS A 27 -1.17 -6.16 10.95
C LYS A 27 -2.09 -7.20 10.29
N SER A 28 -2.52 -6.97 9.05
CA SER A 28 -3.37 -7.94 8.36
C SER A 28 -2.61 -9.21 8.01
N CYS A 29 -1.43 -9.07 7.40
CA CYS A 29 -0.58 -10.19 7.01
C CYS A 29 -0.16 -11.05 8.22
N THR A 30 0.18 -10.43 9.35
CA THR A 30 0.51 -11.16 10.59
C THR A 30 -0.69 -11.88 11.19
N ALA A 31 -1.89 -11.30 11.07
CA ALA A 31 -3.13 -11.97 11.49
C ALA A 31 -3.47 -13.19 10.63
N GLU A 32 -2.91 -13.28 9.41
CA GLU A 32 -3.02 -14.44 8.52
C GLU A 32 -1.97 -15.52 8.79
N GLY A 33 -1.06 -15.30 9.75
CA GLY A 33 -0.12 -16.29 10.26
C GLY A 33 1.32 -16.16 9.73
N GLU A 34 1.62 -15.12 8.95
CA GLU A 34 2.97 -14.82 8.50
C GLU A 34 3.78 -14.10 9.60
N ALA A 35 5.11 -14.23 9.55
CA ALA A 35 6.01 -13.57 10.50
C ALA A 35 5.97 -12.05 10.35
N VAL A 36 6.14 -11.31 11.46
CA VAL A 36 6.12 -9.84 11.47
C VAL A 36 7.17 -9.26 10.52
N GLU A 37 8.34 -9.88 10.46
CA GLU A 37 9.47 -9.47 9.62
C GLU A 37 9.14 -9.66 8.14
N THR A 38 8.52 -10.78 7.78
CA THR A 38 8.05 -11.06 6.41
C THR A 38 6.98 -10.06 5.99
N CYS A 39 6.00 -9.81 6.85
CA CYS A 39 4.94 -8.85 6.56
C CYS A 39 5.44 -7.41 6.46
N THR A 40 6.41 -7.03 7.29
CA THR A 40 7.06 -5.72 7.23
C THR A 40 7.83 -5.58 5.92
N CYS A 41 8.59 -6.59 5.52
CA CYS A 41 9.30 -6.58 4.24
C CYS A 41 8.35 -6.43 3.04
N ILE A 42 7.21 -7.13 3.06
CA ILE A 42 6.19 -7.02 2.00
C ILE A 42 5.58 -5.61 1.98
N ALA A 43 5.20 -5.08 3.14
CA ALA A 43 4.61 -3.74 3.24
C ALA A 43 5.59 -2.66 2.77
N ASP A 44 6.87 -2.76 3.14
CA ASP A 44 7.93 -1.84 2.71
C ASP A 44 8.18 -1.92 1.19
N ALA A 45 8.18 -3.13 0.62
CA ALA A 45 8.31 -3.31 -0.83
C ALA A 45 7.14 -2.68 -1.60
N MET A 46 5.92 -2.83 -1.09
CA MET A 46 4.73 -2.18 -1.64
C MET A 46 4.82 -0.65 -1.52
N GLU A 47 5.22 -0.12 -0.36
CA GLU A 47 5.36 1.32 -0.14
C GLU A 47 6.43 1.95 -1.05
N ALA A 48 7.50 1.20 -1.35
CA ALA A 48 8.60 1.68 -2.19
C ALA A 48 8.31 1.64 -3.69
N LYS A 49 7.45 0.72 -4.16
CA LYS A 49 7.26 0.44 -5.59
C LYS A 49 5.89 0.82 -6.14
N LEU A 50 4.85 0.84 -5.30
CA LEU A 50 3.53 1.28 -5.74
C LEU A 50 3.47 2.80 -5.70
N ASP A 51 2.72 3.38 -6.62
CA ASP A 51 2.35 4.79 -6.53
C ASP A 51 1.69 5.06 -5.17
N PRO A 52 1.94 6.23 -4.54
CA PRO A 52 1.44 6.51 -3.19
C PRO A 52 -0.08 6.34 -3.02
N ASP A 53 -0.85 6.70 -4.03
CA ASP A 53 -2.30 6.52 -4.02
C ASP A 53 -2.70 5.03 -4.13
N LEU A 54 -1.98 4.26 -4.95
CA LEU A 54 -2.18 2.83 -5.08
C LEU A 54 -1.80 2.10 -3.79
N PHE A 55 -0.69 2.47 -3.15
CA PHE A 55 -0.30 1.94 -1.85
C PHE A 55 -1.38 2.22 -0.79
N LYS A 56 -1.89 3.44 -0.74
CA LYS A 56 -2.97 3.82 0.19
C LYS A 56 -4.25 3.00 -0.04
N ARG A 57 -4.69 2.84 -1.29
CA ARG A 57 -5.85 2.01 -1.64
C ARG A 57 -5.63 0.54 -1.30
N THR A 58 -4.41 0.04 -1.48
CA THR A 58 -3.98 -1.31 -1.08
C THR A 58 -4.10 -1.49 0.43
N ALA A 59 -3.53 -0.57 1.22
CA ALA A 59 -3.60 -0.61 2.67
C ALA A 59 -5.03 -0.51 3.20
N GLN A 60 -5.89 0.28 2.57
CA GLN A 60 -7.31 0.33 2.89
C GLN A 60 -8.01 -0.99 2.56
N THR A 61 -7.89 -1.46 1.32
CA THR A 61 -8.68 -2.58 0.80
C THR A 61 -8.24 -3.91 1.40
N ILE A 62 -6.94 -4.18 1.43
CA ILE A 62 -6.38 -5.44 1.91
C ILE A 62 -6.08 -5.34 3.41
N GLY A 63 -5.41 -4.27 3.84
CA GLY A 63 -4.98 -4.14 5.24
C GLY A 63 -6.12 -3.87 6.24
N ARG A 64 -7.14 -3.09 5.85
CA ARG A 64 -8.24 -2.70 6.76
C ARG A 64 -9.54 -3.43 6.47
N GLU A 65 -9.95 -3.46 5.21
CA GLU A 65 -11.18 -4.11 4.76
C GLU A 65 -11.03 -5.62 4.57
N LYS A 66 -9.78 -6.13 4.60
CA LYS A 66 -9.45 -7.56 4.46
C LYS A 66 -10.07 -8.21 3.23
N ARG A 67 -10.16 -7.44 2.13
CA ARG A 67 -10.59 -7.98 0.85
C ARG A 67 -9.49 -8.87 0.29
N ASP A 68 -9.94 -9.87 -0.45
CA ASP A 68 -9.06 -10.77 -1.19
C ASP A 68 -8.13 -9.98 -2.13
N VAL A 69 -6.84 -10.32 -2.07
CA VAL A 69 -5.77 -9.62 -2.78
C VAL A 69 -5.91 -9.81 -4.29
N GLU A 70 -6.24 -11.03 -4.74
CA GLU A 70 -6.39 -11.34 -6.17
C GLU A 70 -7.57 -10.56 -6.78
N SER A 71 -8.72 -10.55 -6.11
CA SER A 71 -9.90 -9.77 -6.51
C SER A 71 -9.61 -8.27 -6.56
N PHE A 72 -8.84 -7.74 -5.61
CA PHE A 72 -8.45 -6.35 -5.64
C PHE A 72 -7.55 -6.05 -6.83
N VAL A 73 -6.45 -6.80 -6.99
CA VAL A 73 -5.47 -6.57 -8.07
C VAL A 73 -6.10 -6.70 -9.44
N THR A 74 -6.95 -7.70 -9.67
CA THR A 74 -7.67 -7.87 -10.95
C THR A 74 -8.67 -6.76 -11.26
N SER A 75 -9.14 -6.01 -10.25
CA SER A 75 -10.02 -4.85 -10.43
C SER A 75 -9.28 -3.56 -10.80
N LEU A 76 -7.95 -3.54 -10.68
CA LEU A 76 -7.12 -2.38 -10.99
C LEU A 76 -6.94 -2.20 -12.50
N SER A 77 -6.51 -1.01 -12.90
CA SER A 77 -6.05 -0.76 -14.27
C SER A 77 -4.81 -1.59 -14.62
N THR A 78 -4.54 -1.77 -15.91
CA THR A 78 -3.37 -2.52 -16.39
C THR A 78 -2.05 -1.93 -15.87
N GLU A 79 -1.93 -0.62 -15.77
CA GLU A 79 -0.72 0.04 -15.27
C GLU A 79 -0.48 -0.27 -13.78
N GLU A 80 -1.53 -0.19 -12.96
CA GLU A 80 -1.47 -0.52 -11.54
C GLU A 80 -1.19 -2.02 -11.32
N GLN A 81 -1.74 -2.90 -12.16
CA GLN A 81 -1.41 -4.33 -12.12
C GLN A 81 0.07 -4.59 -12.42
N LEU A 82 0.68 -3.84 -13.35
CA LEU A 82 2.11 -3.93 -13.64
C LEU A 82 2.97 -3.47 -12.45
N GLN A 83 2.52 -2.46 -11.70
CA GLN A 83 3.20 -2.06 -10.46
C GLN A 83 3.16 -3.20 -9.42
N PHE A 84 2.02 -3.86 -9.25
CA PHE A 84 1.93 -5.06 -8.40
C PHE A 84 2.86 -6.18 -8.88
N ALA A 85 2.93 -6.44 -10.19
CA ALA A 85 3.85 -7.42 -10.75
C ALA A 85 5.33 -7.12 -10.41
N SER A 86 5.70 -5.84 -10.29
CA SER A 86 7.06 -5.43 -9.89
C SER A 86 7.39 -5.74 -8.42
N VAL A 87 6.37 -5.91 -7.57
CA VAL A 87 6.48 -6.22 -6.14
C VAL A 87 6.53 -7.75 -5.91
N VAL A 88 5.95 -8.56 -6.80
CA VAL A 88 5.88 -10.03 -6.65
C VAL A 88 7.24 -10.66 -6.36
N ASN A 89 8.29 -10.24 -7.08
CA ASN A 89 9.65 -10.75 -6.83
C ASN A 89 10.17 -10.40 -5.43
N ASP A 90 9.84 -9.22 -4.91
CA ASP A 90 10.21 -8.84 -3.54
C ASP A 90 9.42 -9.66 -2.53
N MET A 91 8.13 -9.94 -2.78
CA MET A 91 7.34 -10.78 -1.89
C MET A 91 7.94 -12.18 -1.75
N PHE A 92 8.39 -12.79 -2.86
CA PHE A 92 9.13 -14.04 -2.81
C PHE A 92 10.44 -13.89 -2.01
N THR A 93 11.19 -12.82 -2.26
CA THR A 93 12.42 -12.53 -1.51
C THR A 93 12.16 -12.36 0.00
N CYS A 94 11.08 -11.66 0.38
CA CYS A 94 10.67 -11.44 1.76
C CYS A 94 10.25 -12.71 2.48
N LYS A 95 9.62 -13.65 1.78
CA LYS A 95 9.26 -14.97 2.32
C LYS A 95 10.46 -15.90 2.50
N LEU A 96 11.49 -15.72 1.68
CA LEU A 96 12.72 -16.50 1.73
C LEU A 96 13.78 -15.88 2.65
N ALA A 97 13.60 -14.62 3.06
CA ALA A 97 14.54 -13.93 3.94
C ALA A 97 14.58 -14.62 5.31
N PRO A 98 15.78 -14.90 5.87
CA PRO A 98 15.89 -15.37 7.24
C PRO A 98 15.33 -14.31 8.20
N PRO A 99 14.81 -14.70 9.39
CA PRO A 99 14.38 -13.75 10.40
C PRO A 99 15.50 -12.76 10.70
N LYS A 100 15.18 -11.46 10.79
CA LYS A 100 16.16 -10.46 11.21
C LYS A 100 16.43 -10.69 12.71
N GLU A 101 17.68 -11.01 13.06
CA GLU A 101 18.15 -11.15 14.45
C GLU A 101 18.02 -9.87 15.27
#